data_AF-A0A392N3Q4-F1
#
_entry.id   AF-A0A392N3Q4-F1
#
_cell.length_a   1.000
_cell.length_b   1.000
_cell.length_c   1.000
_cell.angle_alpha   90.00
_cell.angle_beta   90.00
_cell.angle_gamma   90.00
#
_symmetry.space_group_name_H-M   'P 1'
#
loop_
_entity.id
_entity.type
_entity.pdbx_description
1 polymer ?
#
loop_
_entity_poly.entity_id
_entity_poly.type
_entity_poly.pdbx_seq_one_letter_code
_entity_poly.pdbx_strand_id
1 'polypeptide(L)'
;KPHEVRRRDEAVLEETNEKTGRCYKSFTVAAATTAIWPLLLEKLASVEELEPFLNHASQMAALDYIVSIESDVFIPSYSGNMARAVEGHRRFLGRGRSISPDRKALVRLFDKLDQGTMTEGKKLSYRIIDLHRRRYV
;
A
#
# COMPACT_ATOMS: atom_id res chain seq x y z
N LYS A 1 -1.06 35.76 -13.17
CA LYS A 1 -2.28 36.31 -12.51
C LYS A 1 -2.84 35.25 -11.54
N PRO A 2 -3.48 35.59 -10.41
CA PRO A 2 -3.99 34.62 -9.42
C PRO A 2 -4.88 33.51 -10.03
N HIS A 3 -5.59 33.88 -11.10
CA HIS A 3 -6.49 33.01 -11.86
C HIS A 3 -5.79 31.90 -12.67
N GLU A 4 -4.49 32.02 -12.90
CA GLU A 4 -3.68 31.10 -13.72
C GLU A 4 -2.96 30.04 -12.86
N VAL A 5 -2.66 30.40 -11.61
CA VAL A 5 -2.17 29.47 -10.57
C VAL A 5 -3.29 28.51 -10.16
N ARG A 6 -4.51 29.03 -9.97
CA ARG A 6 -5.69 28.22 -9.61
C ARG A 6 -6.05 27.16 -10.67
N ARG A 7 -5.88 27.49 -11.96
CA ARG A 7 -6.06 26.50 -13.05
C ARG A 7 -5.01 25.41 -13.06
N ARG A 8 -3.76 25.71 -12.65
CA ARG A 8 -2.70 24.69 -12.56
C ARG A 8 -2.97 23.75 -11.38
N ASP A 9 -3.43 24.27 -10.26
CA ASP A 9 -3.80 23.46 -9.09
C ASP A 9 -5.05 22.61 -9.36
N GLU A 10 -6.07 23.16 -10.04
CA GLU A 10 -7.25 22.41 -10.50
C GLU A 10 -6.85 21.29 -11.50
N ALA A 11 -5.96 21.55 -12.45
CA ALA A 11 -5.49 20.54 -13.40
C ALA A 11 -4.64 19.43 -12.74
N VAL A 12 -3.83 19.77 -11.73
CA VAL A 12 -3.08 18.77 -10.93
C VAL A 12 -4.02 17.94 -10.06
N LEU A 13 -5.08 18.53 -9.51
CA LEU A 13 -6.13 17.82 -8.78
C LEU A 13 -6.95 16.90 -9.69
N GLU A 14 -7.23 17.32 -10.92
CA GLU A 14 -7.95 16.51 -11.91
C GLU A 14 -7.09 15.34 -12.43
N GLU A 15 -5.80 15.57 -12.70
CA GLU A 15 -4.85 14.52 -13.08
C GLU A 15 -4.59 13.52 -11.94
N THR A 16 -4.55 13.99 -10.69
CA THR A 16 -4.45 13.11 -9.51
C THR A 16 -5.73 12.32 -9.28
N ASN A 17 -6.91 12.93 -9.46
CA ASN A 17 -8.20 12.23 -9.41
C ASN A 17 -8.37 11.20 -10.54
N GLU A 18 -7.83 11.47 -11.72
CA GLU A 18 -7.85 10.51 -12.83
C GLU A 18 -6.82 9.37 -12.61
N LYS A 19 -5.68 9.65 -11.98
CA LYS A 19 -4.67 8.65 -11.57
C LYS A 19 -5.13 7.80 -10.39
N THR A 20 -5.75 8.39 -9.36
CA THR A 20 -6.36 7.65 -8.25
C THR A 20 -7.57 6.86 -8.75
N GLY A 21 -8.44 7.47 -9.57
CA GLY A 21 -9.54 6.80 -10.26
C GLY A 21 -9.07 5.64 -11.16
N ARG A 22 -7.90 5.74 -11.81
CA ARG A 22 -7.26 4.61 -12.50
C ARG A 22 -6.67 3.56 -11.55
N CYS A 23 -6.10 3.98 -10.43
CA CYS A 23 -5.61 3.06 -9.39
C CYS A 23 -6.76 2.22 -8.81
N TYR A 24 -7.95 2.82 -8.61
CA TYR A 24 -9.14 2.12 -8.14
C TYR A 24 -9.91 1.41 -9.28
N LYS A 25 -9.90 1.90 -10.53
CA LYS A 25 -10.35 1.11 -11.71
C LYS A 25 -9.47 -0.12 -11.96
N SER A 26 -8.21 -0.10 -11.52
CA SER A 26 -7.33 -1.25 -11.55
C SER A 26 -7.69 -2.36 -10.55
N PHE A 27 -8.85 -2.26 -9.88
CA PHE A 27 -9.48 -3.41 -9.23
C PHE A 27 -9.72 -4.59 -10.17
N THR A 28 -9.61 -4.44 -11.49
CA THR A 28 -9.53 -5.57 -12.44
C THR A 28 -8.29 -6.46 -12.22
N VAL A 29 -7.21 -5.92 -11.62
CA VAL A 29 -6.00 -6.67 -11.20
C VAL A 29 -6.24 -7.45 -9.91
N ALA A 30 -7.40 -7.31 -9.25
CA ALA A 30 -7.75 -8.10 -8.07
C ALA A 30 -8.05 -9.57 -8.41
N ALA A 31 -8.53 -9.87 -9.62
CA ALA A 31 -8.88 -11.25 -10.00
C ALA A 31 -7.63 -12.15 -10.22
N ALA A 32 -6.54 -11.59 -10.74
CA ALA A 32 -5.29 -12.34 -10.95
C ALA A 32 -4.49 -12.55 -9.65
N THR A 33 -4.64 -11.64 -8.69
CA THR A 33 -3.89 -11.65 -7.42
C THR A 33 -4.52 -12.56 -6.35
N THR A 34 -5.85 -12.71 -6.34
CA THR A 34 -6.55 -13.63 -5.42
C THR A 34 -6.25 -15.11 -5.68
N ALA A 35 -5.92 -15.49 -6.93
CA ALA A 35 -5.54 -16.86 -7.27
C ALA A 35 -4.16 -17.26 -6.73
N ILE A 36 -3.23 -16.31 -6.62
CA ILE A 36 -1.82 -16.56 -6.26
C ILE A 36 -1.59 -16.32 -4.75
N TRP A 37 -2.28 -15.35 -4.16
CA TRP A 37 -2.24 -15.11 -2.71
C TRP A 37 -3.65 -14.93 -2.14
N PRO A 38 -4.33 -16.02 -1.74
CA PRO A 38 -5.70 -15.96 -1.24
C PRO A 38 -5.86 -15.12 0.04
N LEU A 39 -4.77 -14.86 0.77
CA LEU A 39 -4.74 -14.03 1.97
C LEU A 39 -4.34 -12.55 1.70
N LEU A 40 -3.97 -12.19 0.47
CA LEU A 40 -3.41 -10.87 0.16
C LEU A 40 -4.48 -9.78 -0.03
N LEU A 41 -5.73 -10.15 -0.30
CA LEU A 41 -6.80 -9.23 -0.63
C LEU A 41 -8.15 -9.72 -0.09
N GLU A 42 -8.35 -9.64 1.22
CA GLU A 42 -9.72 -9.48 1.74
C GLU A 42 -10.05 -7.98 1.68
N LYS A 43 -11.02 -7.62 0.86
CA LYS A 43 -11.55 -6.24 0.85
C LYS A 43 -12.27 -6.02 2.17
N LEU A 44 -11.82 -5.04 2.96
CA LEU A 44 -12.44 -4.70 4.25
C LEU A 44 -13.79 -3.97 4.11
N ALA A 45 -14.15 -3.53 2.90
CA ALA A 45 -15.39 -2.82 2.61
C ALA A 45 -15.97 -3.25 1.24
N SER A 46 -17.30 -3.24 1.13
CA SER A 46 -18.01 -3.53 -0.12
C SER A 46 -17.91 -2.35 -1.11
N VAL A 47 -18.32 -2.58 -2.36
CA VAL A 47 -18.34 -1.51 -3.38
C VAL A 47 -19.38 -0.45 -3.01
N GLU A 48 -20.52 -0.89 -2.48
CA GLU A 48 -21.64 -0.05 -2.03
C GLU A 48 -21.24 0.81 -0.82
N GLU A 49 -20.46 0.25 0.12
CA GLU A 49 -19.95 1.00 1.27
C GLU A 49 -18.93 2.08 0.87
N LEU A 50 -18.19 1.85 -0.23
CA LEU A 50 -17.18 2.77 -0.74
C LEU A 50 -17.73 3.79 -1.75
N GLU A 51 -18.92 3.55 -2.32
CA GLU A 51 -19.55 4.42 -3.32
C GLU A 51 -19.57 5.91 -2.92
N PRO A 52 -19.91 6.29 -1.67
CA PRO A 52 -19.94 7.69 -1.26
C PRO A 52 -18.59 8.39 -1.33
N PHE A 53 -17.48 7.64 -1.29
CA PHE A 53 -16.13 8.18 -1.20
C PHE A 53 -15.39 8.20 -2.54
N LEU A 54 -15.93 7.58 -3.60
CA LEU A 54 -15.25 7.41 -4.90
C LEU A 54 -14.76 8.72 -5.54
N ASN A 55 -15.49 9.82 -5.32
CA ASN A 55 -15.14 11.13 -5.86
C ASN A 55 -14.43 12.05 -4.84
N HIS A 56 -14.05 11.50 -3.68
CA HIS A 56 -13.45 12.23 -2.57
C HIS A 56 -12.12 11.59 -2.19
N ALA A 57 -11.09 11.83 -2.99
CA ALA A 57 -9.75 11.25 -2.79
C ALA A 57 -9.19 11.47 -1.37
N SER A 58 -9.42 12.64 -0.77
CA SER A 58 -9.00 12.92 0.61
C SER A 58 -9.74 12.06 1.64
N GLN A 59 -11.02 11.76 1.42
CA GLN A 59 -11.80 10.91 2.33
C GLN A 59 -11.43 9.44 2.15
N MET A 60 -11.21 8.99 0.91
CA MET A 60 -10.65 7.66 0.62
C MET A 60 -9.28 7.48 1.31
N ALA A 61 -8.39 8.46 1.22
CA ALA A 61 -7.10 8.42 1.89
C ALA A 61 -7.24 8.42 3.44
N ALA A 62 -8.29 9.06 3.98
CA ALA A 62 -8.59 9.00 5.40
C ALA A 62 -9.04 7.59 5.84
N LEU A 63 -9.80 6.86 5.01
CA LEU A 63 -10.13 5.46 5.26
C LEU A 63 -8.87 4.59 5.27
N ASP A 64 -8.00 4.73 4.27
CA ASP A 64 -6.70 4.04 4.22
C ASP A 64 -5.85 4.34 5.47
N TYR A 65 -5.91 5.58 5.97
CA TYR A 65 -5.19 6.00 7.18
C TYR A 65 -5.71 5.28 8.43
N ILE A 66 -7.03 5.32 8.65
CA ILE A 66 -7.67 4.70 9.82
C ILE A 66 -7.39 3.20 9.83
N VAL A 67 -7.60 2.51 8.71
CA VAL A 67 -7.31 1.08 8.59
C VAL A 67 -5.83 0.80 8.90
N SER A 68 -4.92 1.64 8.40
CA SER A 68 -3.47 1.45 8.63
C SER A 68 -3.03 1.68 10.08
N ILE A 69 -3.68 2.57 10.84
CA ILE A 69 -3.37 2.75 12.26
C ILE A 69 -4.00 1.67 13.14
N GLU A 70 -5.16 1.12 12.74
CA GLU A 70 -5.89 0.04 13.43
C GLU A 70 -5.28 -1.35 13.19
N SER A 71 -4.52 -1.54 12.11
CA SER A 71 -3.96 -2.86 11.78
C SER A 71 -2.90 -3.34 12.78
N ASP A 72 -2.82 -4.67 12.98
CA ASP A 72 -1.76 -5.28 13.79
C ASP A 72 -0.37 -5.08 13.18
N VAL A 73 -0.29 -5.14 11.85
CA VAL A 73 0.93 -4.99 11.07
C VAL A 73 0.72 -3.99 9.94
N PHE A 74 1.63 -3.03 9.81
CA PHE A 74 1.66 -2.05 8.74
C PHE A 74 2.94 -2.21 7.90
N ILE A 75 2.80 -2.32 6.58
CA ILE A 75 3.92 -2.45 5.64
C ILE A 75 3.71 -1.45 4.49
N PRO A 76 4.39 -0.29 4.48
CA PRO A 76 4.21 0.70 3.44
C PRO A 76 4.91 0.30 2.13
N SER A 77 4.18 0.37 1.01
CA SER A 77 4.74 0.19 -0.33
C SER A 77 5.80 1.25 -0.65
N TYR A 78 5.62 2.49 -0.18
CA TYR A 78 6.55 3.60 -0.34
C TYR A 78 6.64 4.47 0.93
N SER A 79 7.83 5.02 1.22
CA SER A 79 8.08 5.84 2.43
C SER A 79 7.66 7.32 2.25
N GLY A 80 6.45 7.54 1.73
CA GLY A 80 5.89 8.87 1.49
C GLY A 80 5.30 9.52 2.74
N ASN A 81 4.62 10.67 2.57
CA ASN A 81 4.00 11.42 3.67
C ASN A 81 2.97 10.58 4.44
N MET A 82 2.14 9.82 3.71
CA MET A 82 1.17 8.91 4.31
C MET A 82 1.82 7.87 5.23
N ALA A 83 2.88 7.20 4.74
CA ALA A 83 3.60 6.20 5.52
C ALA A 83 4.20 6.81 6.80
N ARG A 84 4.81 7.99 6.70
CA ARG A 84 5.38 8.69 7.86
C ARG A 84 4.31 9.11 8.87
N ALA A 85 3.16 9.57 8.39
CA ALA A 85 2.04 9.96 9.25
C ALA A 85 1.46 8.76 10.01
N VAL A 86 1.30 7.62 9.33
CA VAL A 86 0.85 6.36 9.94
C VAL A 86 1.88 5.83 10.94
N GLU A 87 3.15 5.72 10.55
CA GLU A 87 4.23 5.25 11.44
C GLU A 87 4.36 6.12 12.69
N GLY A 88 4.28 7.45 12.54
CA GLY A 88 4.31 8.40 13.65
C GLY A 88 3.13 8.20 14.61
N HIS A 89 1.92 8.05 14.07
CA HIS A 89 0.72 7.84 14.89
C HIS A 89 0.75 6.49 15.63
N ARG A 90 1.12 5.41 14.94
CA ARG A 90 1.27 4.08 15.54
C ARG A 90 2.29 4.09 16.68
N ARG A 91 3.42 4.78 16.50
CA ARG A 91 4.44 4.96 17.55
C ARG A 91 3.92 5.78 18.73
N PHE A 92 3.16 6.85 18.46
CA PHE A 92 2.56 7.68 19.51
C PHE A 92 1.57 6.88 20.39
N LEU A 93 0.73 6.04 19.78
CA LEU A 93 -0.21 5.18 20.50
C LEU A 93 0.46 3.93 21.12
N GLY A 94 1.71 3.64 20.77
CA GLY A 94 2.40 2.42 21.17
C GLY A 94 1.74 1.14 20.64
N ARG A 95 1.03 1.21 19.49
CA ARG A 95 0.26 0.09 18.95
C ARG A 95 0.84 -0.47 17.65
N GLY A 96 0.79 -1.80 17.56
CA GLY A 96 1.04 -2.56 16.34
C GLY A 96 2.51 -2.54 15.90
N ARG A 97 2.82 -3.28 14.84
CA ARG A 97 4.16 -3.33 14.25
C ARG A 97 4.18 -2.61 12.91
N SER A 98 5.18 -1.78 12.67
CA SER A 98 5.45 -1.18 11.35
C SER A 98 6.71 -1.81 10.78
N ILE A 99 6.62 -2.45 9.62
CA ILE A 99 7.75 -3.14 8.98
C ILE A 99 8.15 -2.37 7.73
N SER A 100 9.38 -1.88 7.68
CA SER A 100 9.91 -1.23 6.49
C SER A 100 10.54 -2.28 5.55
N PRO A 101 9.96 -2.57 4.37
CA PRO A 101 10.45 -3.62 3.50
C PRO A 101 11.82 -3.27 2.90
N ASP A 102 12.77 -4.21 2.93
CA ASP A 102 14.01 -4.14 2.16
C ASP A 102 13.72 -4.50 0.69
N ARG A 103 13.15 -3.52 -0.03
CA ARG A 103 12.72 -3.66 -1.42
C ARG A 103 13.85 -4.16 -2.32
N LYS A 104 15.08 -3.65 -2.13
CA LYS A 104 16.24 -4.06 -2.94
C LYS A 104 16.60 -5.52 -2.69
N ALA A 105 16.55 -5.98 -1.44
CA ALA A 105 16.78 -7.37 -1.13
C ALA A 105 15.66 -8.28 -1.65
N LEU A 106 14.40 -7.84 -1.56
CA LEU A 106 13.24 -8.56 -2.10
C LEU A 106 13.32 -8.72 -3.62
N VAL A 107 13.64 -7.66 -4.37
CA VAL A 107 13.83 -7.76 -5.83
C VAL A 107 14.87 -8.82 -6.18
N ARG A 108 16.06 -8.75 -5.57
CA ARG A 108 17.11 -9.78 -5.76
C ARG A 108 16.69 -11.19 -5.35
N LEU A 109 15.72 -11.30 -4.45
CA LEU A 109 15.19 -12.58 -3.98
C LEU A 109 14.21 -13.17 -4.99
N PHE A 110 13.37 -12.33 -5.58
CA PHE A 110 12.43 -12.71 -6.64
C PHE A 110 13.15 -13.00 -7.96
N ASP A 111 14.19 -12.25 -8.32
CA ASP A 111 15.03 -12.57 -9.49
C ASP A 111 15.58 -14.01 -9.43
N LYS A 112 15.89 -14.51 -8.22
CA LYS A 112 16.37 -15.88 -8.01
C LYS A 112 15.28 -16.93 -8.18
N LEU A 113 14.02 -16.59 -7.87
CA LEU A 113 12.87 -17.45 -8.14
C LEU A 113 12.66 -17.56 -9.65
N ASP A 114 12.66 -16.42 -10.35
CA ASP A 114 12.43 -16.36 -11.80
C ASP A 114 13.52 -17.12 -12.58
N GLN A 115 14.76 -17.07 -12.10
CA GLN A 115 15.89 -17.83 -12.66
C GLN A 115 15.89 -19.32 -12.28
N GLY A 116 14.96 -19.79 -11.44
CA GLY A 116 14.90 -21.18 -10.96
C GLY A 116 16.02 -21.56 -9.98
N THR A 117 16.89 -20.62 -9.59
CA THR A 117 17.98 -20.86 -8.62
C THR A 117 17.48 -20.98 -7.18
N MET A 118 16.23 -20.62 -6.95
CA MET A 118 15.49 -20.82 -5.71
C MET A 118 14.06 -21.22 -6.05
N THR A 119 13.45 -22.03 -5.21
CA THR A 119 12.05 -22.42 -5.33
C THR A 119 11.20 -21.74 -4.27
N GLU A 120 9.91 -21.62 -4.56
CA GLU A 120 8.92 -21.22 -3.56
C GLU A 120 8.85 -22.22 -2.39
N GLY A 121 8.38 -21.75 -1.24
CA GLY A 121 8.21 -22.56 -0.03
C GLY A 121 9.02 -22.04 1.16
N LYS A 122 9.23 -22.91 2.15
CA LYS A 122 9.77 -22.54 3.49
C LYS A 122 11.10 -21.79 3.42
N LYS A 123 11.97 -22.13 2.46
CA LYS A 123 13.28 -21.50 2.28
C LYS A 123 13.15 -20.03 1.87
N LEU A 124 12.24 -19.72 0.93
CA LEU A 124 11.92 -18.35 0.54
C LEU A 124 11.35 -17.57 1.74
N SER A 125 10.35 -18.14 2.43
CA SER A 125 9.72 -17.51 3.59
C SER A 125 10.73 -17.19 4.70
N TYR A 126 11.61 -18.14 5.03
CA TYR A 126 12.67 -17.92 6.02
C TYR A 126 13.58 -16.76 5.63
N ARG A 127 14.00 -16.69 4.35
CA ARG A 127 14.84 -15.58 3.86
C ARG A 127 14.12 -14.23 3.93
N ILE A 128 12.83 -14.18 3.60
CA ILE A 128 12.04 -12.95 3.72
C ILE A 128 11.95 -12.52 5.19
N ILE A 129 11.62 -13.44 6.10
CA ILE A 129 11.54 -13.15 7.53
C ILE A 129 12.90 -12.68 8.07
N ASP A 130 13.98 -13.35 7.69
CA ASP A 130 15.33 -13.01 8.14
C ASP A 130 15.76 -11.61 7.66
N LEU A 131 15.50 -11.28 6.39
CA LEU A 131 15.73 -9.94 5.83
C LEU A 131 15.03 -8.82 6.60
N HIS A 132 13.89 -9.12 7.23
CA HIS A 132 13.04 -8.13 7.90
C HIS A 132 13.01 -8.24 9.43
N ARG A 133 13.74 -9.20 10.02
CA ARG A 133 13.73 -9.50 11.47
C ARG A 133 14.07 -8.29 12.35
N ARG A 134 14.80 -7.30 11.84
CA ARG A 134 15.21 -6.09 12.59
C ARG A 134 14.74 -4.80 11.92
N ARG A 135 13.70 -4.87 11.09
CA ARG A 135 13.17 -3.71 10.33
C ARG A 135 11.85 -3.20 10.90
N TYR A 136 11.64 -3.38 12.20
CA TYR A 136 10.53 -2.80 12.95
C TYR A 136 10.86 -1.35 13.30
N VAL A 137 9.92 -0.44 13.08
CA VAL A 137 10.03 1.00 13.38
C VAL A 137 8.91 1.44 14.31
#